data_AF-A0A5S3VSK1-F1
#
_entry.id   AF-A0A5S3VSK1-F1
#
_cell.length_a   1.000
_cell.length_b   1.000
_cell.length_c   1.000
_cell.angle_alpha   90.00
_cell.angle_beta   90.00
_cell.angle_gamma   90.00
#
_symmetry.space_group_name_H-M   'P 1'
#
loop_
_entity.id
_entity.type
_entity.pdbx_description
1 polymer ?
#
loop_
_entity_poly.entity_id
_entity_poly.type
_entity_poly.pdbx_seq_one_letter_code
_entity_poly.pdbx_strand_id
1 'polypeptide(L)'
;NIIFKKAQENVEKKTGGHYPAPLAIIKAVRASVELDKLKGYKTEAEGFADLVMSEVSRSLRGIFFATTEMKKDFQGEDLAPVKRVAVLGGGLMGAGITHVSAVKAGTPVRIKDVAHQGIS
;
A
#
# COMPACT_ATOMS: atom_id res chain seq x y z
N ASN A 1 -20.59 15.75 -16.56
CA ASN A 1 -20.78 14.96 -15.33
C ASN A 1 -19.84 15.45 -14.22
N ILE A 2 -20.37 16.04 -13.14
CA ILE A 2 -19.58 16.67 -12.05
C ILE A 2 -18.70 15.64 -11.30
N ILE A 3 -19.18 14.40 -11.19
CA ILE A 3 -18.53 13.30 -10.47
C ILE A 3 -17.13 13.02 -11.04
N PHE A 4 -17.01 12.83 -12.35
CA PHE A 4 -15.73 12.53 -12.99
C PHE A 4 -14.73 13.69 -12.90
N LYS A 5 -15.21 14.94 -12.95
CA LYS A 5 -14.34 16.12 -12.79
C LYS A 5 -13.72 16.16 -11.40
N LYS A 6 -14.56 15.95 -10.37
CA LYS A 6 -14.10 15.93 -8.97
C LYS A 6 -13.18 14.73 -8.67
N ALA A 7 -13.44 13.58 -9.31
CA ALA A 7 -12.56 12.41 -9.23
C ALA A 7 -11.16 12.70 -9.82
N GLN A 8 -11.12 13.34 -11.00
CA GLN A 8 -9.86 13.73 -11.64
C GLN A 8 -9.06 14.73 -10.79
N GLU A 9 -9.71 15.79 -10.29
CA GLU A 9 -9.06 16.77 -9.41
C GLU A 9 -8.49 16.15 -8.13
N ASN A 10 -9.22 15.20 -7.51
CA ASN A 10 -8.74 14.50 -6.32
C ASN A 10 -7.55 13.58 -6.62
N VAL A 11 -7.58 12.88 -7.76
CA VAL A 11 -6.49 12.03 -8.20
C VAL A 11 -5.26 12.87 -8.49
N GLU A 12 -5.40 13.97 -9.22
CA GLU A 12 -4.29 14.86 -9.56
C GLU A 12 -3.63 15.45 -8.30
N LYS A 13 -4.44 15.89 -7.32
CA LYS A 13 -3.94 16.34 -6.01
C LYS A 13 -3.17 15.26 -5.24
N LYS A 14 -3.60 14.00 -5.28
CA LYS A 14 -2.97 12.90 -4.53
C LYS A 14 -1.76 12.30 -5.25
N THR A 15 -1.77 12.29 -6.57
CA THR A 15 -0.76 11.61 -7.40
C THR A 15 0.32 12.55 -7.91
N GLY A 16 0.11 13.87 -7.85
CA GLY A 16 1.04 14.86 -8.39
C GLY A 16 1.24 14.75 -9.91
N GLY A 17 0.36 14.05 -10.62
CA GLY A 17 0.46 13.84 -12.07
C GLY A 17 1.48 12.78 -12.52
N HIS A 18 2.22 12.16 -11.60
CA HIS A 18 3.25 11.16 -11.95
C HIS A 18 2.70 9.77 -12.28
N TYR A 19 1.44 9.51 -11.95
CA TYR A 19 0.81 8.20 -12.10
C TYR A 19 -0.26 8.26 -13.20
N PRO A 20 0.03 7.73 -14.41
CA PRO A 20 -0.94 7.77 -15.51
C PRO A 20 -2.12 6.81 -15.33
N ALA A 21 -1.93 5.73 -14.57
CA ALA A 21 -2.94 4.68 -14.38
C ALA A 21 -4.25 5.20 -13.76
N PRO A 22 -4.24 5.95 -12.64
CA PRO A 22 -5.47 6.54 -12.09
C PRO A 22 -6.30 7.38 -13.06
N LEU A 23 -5.65 8.15 -13.94
CA LEU A 23 -6.35 8.97 -14.93
C LEU A 23 -6.95 8.13 -16.06
N ALA A 24 -6.19 7.13 -16.55
CA ALA A 24 -6.67 6.18 -17.55
C ALA A 24 -7.85 5.34 -17.04
N ILE A 25 -7.86 4.96 -15.75
CA ILE A 25 -8.98 4.28 -15.11
C ILE A 25 -10.23 5.16 -15.12
N ILE A 26 -10.13 6.45 -14.77
CA ILE A 26 -11.27 7.38 -14.83
C ILE A 26 -11.81 7.48 -16.26
N LYS A 27 -10.93 7.52 -17.27
CA LYS A 27 -11.32 7.55 -18.68
C LYS A 27 -12.05 6.27 -19.10
N ALA A 28 -11.54 5.09 -18.71
CA ALA A 28 -12.17 3.81 -19.02
C ALA A 28 -13.55 3.67 -18.35
N VAL A 29 -13.68 4.07 -17.08
CA VAL A 29 -14.96 4.05 -16.36
C VAL A 29 -15.95 5.07 -16.93
N ARG A 30 -15.48 6.25 -17.36
CA ARG A 30 -16.36 7.20 -18.07
C ARG A 30 -16.86 6.60 -19.38
N ALA A 31 -15.97 5.98 -20.15
CA ALA A 31 -16.32 5.35 -21.42
C ALA A 31 -17.30 4.19 -21.25
N SER A 32 -17.21 3.39 -20.18
CA SER A 32 -18.17 2.31 -19.92
C SER A 32 -19.55 2.78 -19.50
N VAL A 33 -19.66 3.99 -18.91
CA VAL A 33 -20.94 4.60 -18.52
C VAL A 33 -21.58 5.39 -19.67
N GLU A 34 -20.77 6.06 -20.50
CA GLU A 34 -21.25 6.96 -21.55
C GLU A 34 -21.36 6.29 -22.93
N LEU A 35 -20.66 5.17 -23.18
CA LEU A 35 -20.65 4.46 -24.45
C LEU A 35 -21.25 3.06 -24.34
N ASP A 36 -21.50 2.45 -25.49
CA ASP A 36 -21.89 1.04 -25.58
C ASP A 36 -20.78 0.12 -25.02
N LYS A 37 -21.19 -1.04 -24.48
CA LYS A 37 -20.31 -1.96 -23.76
C LYS A 37 -19.06 -2.34 -24.56
N LEU A 38 -19.21 -2.64 -25.86
CA LEU A 38 -18.08 -3.01 -26.71
C LEU A 38 -17.05 -1.88 -26.86
N LYS A 39 -17.51 -0.63 -26.91
CA LYS A 39 -16.63 0.56 -26.98
C LYS A 39 -15.97 0.85 -25.63
N GLY A 40 -16.67 0.57 -24.53
CA GLY A 40 -16.11 0.64 -23.18
C GLY A 40 -14.94 -0.33 -23.01
N TYR A 41 -15.12 -1.61 -23.34
CA TYR A 41 -14.06 -2.63 -23.29
C TYR A 41 -12.90 -2.32 -24.23
N LYS A 42 -13.17 -1.79 -25.42
CA LYS A 42 -12.11 -1.36 -26.34
C LYS A 42 -11.25 -0.25 -25.71
N THR A 43 -11.89 0.74 -25.09
CA THR A 43 -11.20 1.85 -24.41
C THR A 43 -10.37 1.35 -23.22
N GLU A 44 -10.89 0.39 -22.47
CA GLU A 44 -10.17 -0.27 -21.37
C GLU A 44 -8.94 -1.02 -21.88
N ALA A 45 -9.09 -1.83 -22.93
CA ALA A 45 -8.01 -2.63 -23.50
C ALA A 45 -6.87 -1.76 -24.04
N GLU A 46 -7.20 -0.68 -24.77
CA GLU A 46 -6.23 0.29 -25.27
C GLU A 46 -5.49 0.99 -24.11
N GLY A 47 -6.24 1.49 -23.12
CA GLY A 47 -5.66 2.12 -21.94
C GLY A 47 -4.77 1.16 -21.14
N PHE A 48 -5.15 -0.11 -21.02
CA PHE A 48 -4.34 -1.13 -20.37
C PHE A 48 -3.04 -1.41 -21.13
N ALA A 49 -3.11 -1.53 -22.46
CA ALA A 49 -1.95 -1.76 -23.31
C ALA A 49 -0.92 -0.61 -23.19
N ASP A 50 -1.39 0.64 -23.19
CA ASP A 50 -0.51 1.80 -23.01
C ASP A 50 0.14 1.81 -21.62
N LEU A 51 -0.64 1.51 -20.57
CA LEU A 51 -0.14 1.50 -19.20
C LEU A 51 0.86 0.39 -18.95
N VAL A 52 0.66 -0.81 -19.50
CA VAL A 52 1.56 -1.94 -19.24
C VAL A 52 2.97 -1.69 -19.78
N MET A 53 3.05 -0.92 -20.89
CA MET A 53 4.29 -0.54 -21.56
C MET A 53 4.97 0.68 -20.92
N SER A 54 4.27 1.45 -20.09
CA SER A 54 4.83 2.61 -19.41
C SER A 54 5.96 2.27 -18.43
N GLU A 55 6.93 3.17 -18.30
CA GLU A 55 8.04 3.01 -17.35
C GLU A 55 7.57 3.00 -15.90
N VAL A 56 6.55 3.81 -15.56
CA VAL A 56 5.95 3.85 -14.23
C VAL A 56 5.41 2.47 -13.84
N SER A 57 4.70 1.81 -14.77
CA SER A 57 4.19 0.45 -14.54
C SER A 57 5.31 -0.57 -14.40
N ARG A 58 6.38 -0.46 -15.19
CA ARG A 58 7.57 -1.33 -15.06
C ARG A 58 8.21 -1.19 -13.67
N SER A 59 8.43 0.04 -13.20
CA SER A 59 9.03 0.30 -11.89
C SER A 59 8.16 -0.21 -10.74
N LEU A 60 6.84 0.01 -10.80
CA LEU A 60 5.91 -0.49 -9.78
C LEU A 60 5.86 -2.02 -9.73
N ARG A 61 5.90 -2.70 -10.89
CA ARG A 61 6.02 -4.16 -10.94
C ARG A 61 7.35 -4.63 -10.33
N GLY A 62 8.44 -3.90 -10.57
CA GLY A 62 9.74 -4.17 -9.93
C GLY A 62 9.65 -4.14 -8.41
N ILE A 63 9.02 -3.11 -7.83
CA ILE A 63 8.80 -3.00 -6.38
C ILE A 63 7.91 -4.15 -5.87
N PHE A 64 6.87 -4.52 -6.62
CA PHE A 64 6.01 -5.64 -6.26
C PHE A 64 6.79 -6.96 -6.18
N PHE A 65 7.62 -7.28 -7.18
CA PHE A 65 8.42 -8.49 -7.16
C PHE A 65 9.49 -8.44 -6.06
N ALA A 66 10.20 -7.32 -5.90
CA ALA A 66 11.20 -7.17 -4.85
C ALA A 66 10.59 -7.36 -3.44
N THR A 67 9.44 -6.75 -3.17
CA THR A 67 8.75 -6.92 -1.88
C THR A 67 8.17 -8.32 -1.69
N THR A 68 7.85 -9.04 -2.77
CA THR A 68 7.38 -10.43 -2.71
C THR A 68 8.52 -11.38 -2.40
N GLU A 69 9.67 -11.23 -3.05
CA GLU A 69 10.87 -12.02 -2.80
C GLU A 69 11.39 -11.80 -1.36
N MET A 70 11.50 -10.54 -0.90
CA MET A 70 11.91 -10.24 0.48
C MET A 70 11.03 -10.89 1.55
N LYS A 71 9.74 -11.10 1.27
CA LYS A 71 8.83 -11.77 2.20
C LYS A 71 9.03 -13.29 2.27
N LYS A 72 9.54 -13.91 1.21
CA LYS A 72 9.86 -15.35 1.17
C LYS A 72 11.14 -15.64 1.95
N ASP A 73 12.17 -14.82 1.76
CA ASP A 73 13.48 -15.00 2.41
C ASP A 73 13.42 -14.86 3.94
N PHE A 74 12.44 -14.12 4.48
CA PHE A 74 12.25 -13.96 5.92
C PHE A 74 11.58 -15.14 6.62
N GLN A 75 11.09 -16.14 5.88
CA GLN A 75 10.57 -17.39 6.45
C GLN A 75 11.73 -18.39 6.65
N GLY A 76 12.74 -18.00 7.43
CA GLY A 76 13.79 -18.94 7.82
C GLY A 76 13.20 -20.11 8.59
N GLU A 77 13.26 -21.32 8.02
CA GLU A 77 12.73 -22.55 8.61
C GLU A 77 13.39 -22.92 9.96
N ASP A 78 14.51 -22.27 10.31
CA ASP A 78 15.35 -22.53 11.49
C ASP A 78 15.33 -21.43 12.58
N LEU A 79 14.35 -20.52 12.59
CA LEU A 79 14.27 -19.50 13.63
C LEU A 79 13.53 -20.00 14.89
N ALA A 80 14.20 -19.90 16.04
CA ALA A 80 13.57 -20.20 17.33
C ALA A 80 12.38 -19.26 17.59
N PRO A 81 11.21 -19.78 18.02
CA PRO A 81 10.03 -18.96 18.21
C PRO A 81 10.24 -17.96 19.36
N VAL A 82 9.99 -16.68 19.08
CA VAL A 82 10.05 -15.62 20.08
C VAL A 82 8.85 -15.74 21.00
N LYS A 83 9.07 -16.19 22.24
CA LYS A 83 8.00 -16.37 23.25
C LYS A 83 7.71 -15.12 24.07
N ARG A 84 8.67 -14.19 24.16
CA ARG A 84 8.58 -12.96 24.97
C ARG A 84 9.39 -11.86 24.31
N VAL A 85 8.87 -10.64 24.32
CA VAL A 85 9.52 -9.45 23.77
C VAL A 85 9.66 -8.40 24.87
N ALA A 86 10.77 -7.66 24.88
CA ALA A 86 10.94 -6.49 25.74
C ALA A 86 11.20 -5.25 24.86
N VAL A 87 10.49 -4.16 25.14
CA VAL A 87 10.62 -2.87 24.46
C VAL A 87 11.20 -1.87 25.46
N LEU A 88 12.35 -1.29 25.13
CA LEU A 88 13.03 -0.29 25.94
C LEU A 88 12.64 1.11 25.42
N GLY A 89 11.96 1.87 26.28
CA GLY A 89 11.31 3.14 25.94
C GLY A 89 9.83 2.95 25.65
N GLY A 90 8.98 3.68 26.37
CA GLY A 90 7.52 3.72 26.21
C GLY A 90 7.00 4.97 25.49
N GLY A 91 7.90 5.81 24.93
CA GLY A 91 7.52 6.90 24.04
C GLY A 91 6.85 6.44 22.74
N LEU A 92 6.57 7.37 21.82
CA LEU A 92 5.75 7.14 20.62
C LEU A 92 6.15 5.91 19.78
N MET A 93 7.46 5.71 19.53
CA MET A 93 7.93 4.52 18.81
C MET A 93 7.82 3.24 19.64
N GLY A 94 8.09 3.30 20.94
CA GLY A 94 7.98 2.15 21.84
C GLY A 94 6.55 1.64 21.99
N ALA A 95 5.59 2.56 22.10
CA ALA A 95 4.17 2.26 22.06
C ALA A 95 3.76 1.60 20.72
N GLY A 96 4.26 2.11 19.59
CA GLY A 96 4.01 1.53 18.26
C GLY A 96 4.55 0.10 18.11
N ILE A 97 5.80 -0.13 18.52
CA ILE A 97 6.42 -1.47 18.49
C ILE A 97 5.66 -2.42 19.41
N THR A 98 5.29 -1.97 20.61
CA THR A 98 4.52 -2.78 21.55
C THR A 98 3.15 -3.12 20.98
N HIS A 99 2.45 -2.17 20.38
CA HIS A 99 1.16 -2.43 19.75
C HIS A 99 1.26 -3.48 18.64
N VAL A 100 2.23 -3.34 17.73
CA VAL A 100 2.43 -4.33 16.66
C VAL A 100 2.81 -5.70 17.22
N SER A 101 3.69 -5.76 18.22
CA SER A 101 4.20 -7.02 18.77
C SER A 101 3.19 -7.74 19.67
N ALA A 102 2.42 -7.00 20.48
CA ALA A 102 1.42 -7.57 21.38
C ALA A 102 0.09 -7.84 20.68
N VAL A 103 -0.41 -6.91 19.85
CA VAL A 103 -1.74 -7.02 19.23
C VAL A 103 -1.68 -7.76 17.90
N LYS A 104 -0.76 -7.39 16.99
CA LYS A 104 -0.70 -8.02 15.66
C LYS A 104 0.01 -9.37 15.69
N ALA A 105 1.10 -9.50 16.46
CA ALA A 105 1.87 -10.73 16.56
C ALA A 105 1.52 -11.62 17.78
N GLY A 106 0.63 -11.16 18.67
CA GLY A 106 0.13 -11.97 19.79
C GLY A 106 1.18 -12.37 20.83
N THR A 107 2.37 -11.75 20.82
CA THR A 107 3.47 -12.14 21.69
C THR A 107 3.45 -11.33 22.99
N PRO A 108 3.66 -11.93 24.18
CA PRO A 108 3.78 -11.16 25.42
C PRO A 108 4.92 -10.14 25.37
N VAL A 109 4.60 -8.85 25.55
CA VAL A 109 5.56 -7.74 25.52
C VAL A 109 5.68 -7.10 26.91
N ARG A 110 6.91 -6.79 27.34
CA ARG A 110 7.19 -5.91 28.50
C ARG A 110 7.78 -4.59 28.04
N ILE A 111 7.20 -3.48 28.45
CA ILE A 111 7.76 -2.14 28.20
C ILE A 111 8.54 -1.70 29.43
N LYS A 112 9.75 -1.18 29.21
CA LYS A 112 10.56 -0.57 30.27
C LYS A 112 10.93 0.85 29.86
N ASP A 113 10.51 1.82 30.64
CA ASP A 113 10.92 3.22 30.54
C ASP A 113 11.70 3.65 31.80
N VAL A 114 12.42 4.76 31.68
CA VAL A 114 13.13 5.42 32.77
C VAL A 114 12.16 6.20 33.67
N ALA A 115 11.13 6.80 33.08
CA ALA A 115 10.13 7.60 33.80
C ALA A 115 8.77 6.90 33.82
N HIS A 116 8.03 7.02 34.93
CA HIS A 116 6.70 6.43 35.05
C HIS A 116 5.72 6.98 33.98
N GLN A 117 5.83 8.27 33.66
CA GLN A 117 5.06 8.93 32.61
C GLN A 117 5.28 8.36 31.21
N GLY A 118 6.38 7.65 30.97
CA GLY A 118 6.62 7.01 29.67
C GLY A 118 5.79 5.73 29.46
N ILE A 119 5.11 5.23 30.49
CA ILE A 119 4.35 3.97 30.44
C ILE A 119 2.87 4.20 30.82
N SER A 120 2.56 5.29 31.53
CA SER A 120 1.22 5.68 31.96
C SER A 120 0.34 6.23 30.83
#